data_AF-A0AAE9ET40-F1
#
_entry.id   AF-A0AAE9ET40-F1
#
_cell.length_a   1.000
_cell.length_b   1.000
_cell.length_c   1.000
_cell.angle_alpha   90.00
_cell.angle_beta   90.00
_cell.angle_gamma   90.00
#
_symmetry.space_group_name_H-M   'P 1'
#
loop_
_entity.id
_entity.type
_entity.pdbx_description
1 polymer ?
#
loop_
_entity_poly.entity_id
_entity_poly.type
_entity_poly.pdbx_seq_one_letter_code
_entity_poly.pdbx_strand_id
1 'polypeptide(L)'
;MVYCVDDAADVAMHDKYHEAMRFLFEIPREFSFQILQFPHRDMNEVLRVYYLEREKAEEPFKKLMNKHIKNVNNLLGYVGKDADDDIWEGDKRIFIALARNDRRMRIGGILIVEKIANAWTNQSQREVGAGYDRTDWIVGVDRIYVDPFCRRNKIASHLLDAATTQTQGMQFRDRRLRMAMSDPSDDAIKLAKAFLETRYMEEDQFDGEILIY
;
A
#
# COMPACT_ATOMS: atom_id res chain seq x y z
N MET A 1 15.47 -12.94 5.60
CA MET A 1 15.32 -13.83 6.77
C MET A 1 16.64 -13.81 7.52
N VAL A 2 16.60 -13.65 8.84
CA VAL A 2 17.79 -13.84 9.69
C VAL A 2 17.78 -15.32 10.09
N TYR A 3 18.89 -16.02 9.89
CA TYR A 3 19.02 -17.47 10.10
C TYR A 3 20.46 -17.83 10.46
N CYS A 4 20.67 -19.00 11.07
CA CYS A 4 22.00 -19.51 11.37
C CYS A 4 22.59 -20.24 10.15
N VAL A 5 23.75 -19.79 9.66
CA VAL A 5 24.42 -20.42 8.50
C VAL A 5 25.08 -21.76 8.89
N ASP A 6 25.40 -21.93 10.17
CA ASP A 6 26.06 -23.14 10.69
C ASP A 6 25.08 -24.27 11.00
N ASP A 7 23.76 -24.02 10.98
CA ASP A 7 22.73 -25.03 11.17
C ASP A 7 22.10 -25.41 9.83
N ALA A 8 22.29 -26.68 9.44
CA ALA A 8 21.76 -27.22 8.19
C ALA A 8 20.22 -27.13 8.08
N ALA A 9 19.50 -27.20 9.20
CA ALA A 9 18.04 -27.05 9.21
C ALA A 9 17.64 -25.60 8.90
N ASP A 10 18.33 -24.62 9.48
CA ASP A 10 18.11 -23.20 9.22
C ASP A 10 18.46 -22.83 7.78
N VAL A 11 19.54 -23.37 7.23
CA VAL A 11 19.92 -23.16 5.82
C VAL A 11 18.85 -23.73 4.88
N ALA A 12 18.37 -24.95 5.14
CA ALA A 12 17.32 -25.55 4.32
C ALA A 12 16.00 -24.74 4.39
N MET A 13 15.64 -24.22 5.56
CA MET A 13 14.48 -23.34 5.72
C MET A 13 14.69 -21.99 5.01
N HIS A 14 15.90 -21.42 5.08
CA HIS A 14 16.26 -20.20 4.37
C HIS A 14 16.11 -20.37 2.86
N ASP A 15 16.63 -21.45 2.28
CA ASP A 15 16.58 -21.67 0.83
C ASP A 15 15.14 -21.82 0.34
N LYS A 16 14.33 -22.57 1.09
CA LYS A 16 12.89 -22.71 0.82
C LYS A 16 12.16 -21.36 0.91
N TYR A 17 12.47 -20.55 1.93
CA TYR A 17 11.91 -19.21 2.08
C TYR A 17 12.34 -18.28 0.94
N HIS A 18 13.62 -18.29 0.58
CA HIS A 18 14.18 -17.43 -0.45
C HIS A 18 13.60 -17.77 -1.83
N GLU A 19 13.45 -19.07 -2.15
CA GLU A 19 12.79 -19.50 -3.38
C GLU A 19 11.32 -19.07 -3.42
N ALA A 20 10.57 -19.28 -2.33
CA ALA A 20 9.18 -18.86 -2.23
C ALA A 20 9.01 -17.34 -2.39
N MET A 21 9.85 -16.55 -1.72
CA MET A 21 9.79 -15.08 -1.77
C MET A 21 10.20 -14.52 -3.12
N ARG A 22 11.12 -15.19 -3.84
CA ARG A 22 11.65 -14.74 -5.13
C ARG A 22 10.57 -14.54 -6.20
N PHE A 23 9.45 -15.26 -6.10
CA PHE A 23 8.36 -15.28 -7.07
C PHE A 23 7.01 -14.85 -6.49
N LEU A 24 6.94 -14.54 -5.19
CA LEU A 24 5.68 -14.34 -4.48
C LEU A 24 4.82 -13.19 -5.04
N PHE A 25 5.50 -12.17 -5.57
CA PHE A 25 4.92 -10.92 -6.07
C PHE A 25 5.30 -10.62 -7.52
N GLU A 26 5.62 -11.65 -8.30
CA GLU A 26 5.91 -11.50 -9.73
C GLU A 26 4.61 -11.46 -10.52
N ILE A 27 4.48 -10.46 -11.40
CA ILE A 27 3.41 -10.41 -12.39
C ILE A 27 3.87 -11.13 -13.67
N PRO A 28 3.17 -12.18 -14.10
CA PRO A 28 3.48 -12.89 -15.34
C PRO A 28 3.46 -11.98 -16.57
N ARG A 29 4.31 -12.29 -17.55
CA ARG A 29 4.46 -11.48 -18.79
C ARG A 29 3.18 -11.35 -19.61
N GLU A 30 2.28 -12.31 -19.54
CA GLU A 30 0.97 -12.24 -20.20
C GLU A 30 0.14 -11.01 -19.76
N PHE A 31 0.33 -10.52 -18.53
CA PHE A 31 -0.36 -9.32 -18.02
C PHE A 31 0.37 -8.00 -18.33
N SER A 32 1.51 -8.03 -19.04
CA SER A 32 2.30 -6.83 -19.34
C SER A 32 1.50 -5.75 -20.07
N PHE A 33 0.72 -6.13 -21.08
CA PHE A 33 -0.12 -5.18 -21.81
C PHE A 33 -1.20 -4.55 -20.93
N GLN A 34 -1.83 -5.35 -20.07
CA GLN A 34 -2.85 -4.87 -19.15
C GLN A 34 -2.27 -3.86 -18.15
N ILE A 35 -1.07 -4.12 -17.62
CA ILE A 35 -0.38 -3.18 -16.72
C ILE A 35 -0.19 -1.82 -17.38
N LEU A 36 0.20 -1.79 -18.66
CA LEU A 36 0.45 -0.55 -19.41
C LEU A 36 -0.81 0.30 -19.62
N GLN A 37 -2.00 -0.29 -19.49
CA GLN A 37 -3.28 0.42 -19.63
C GLN A 37 -3.70 1.16 -18.35
N PHE A 38 -3.10 0.81 -17.21
CA PHE A 38 -3.39 1.48 -15.95
C PHE A 38 -2.73 2.86 -15.88
N PRO A 39 -3.40 3.86 -15.27
CA PRO A 39 -2.79 5.12 -14.91
C PRO A 39 -1.55 4.88 -14.07
N HIS A 40 -0.48 5.61 -14.37
CA HIS A 40 0.78 5.44 -13.66
C HIS A 40 1.52 6.77 -13.51
N ARG A 41 2.43 6.77 -12.54
CA ARG A 41 3.36 7.86 -12.28
C ARG A 41 4.78 7.32 -12.17
N ASP A 42 5.68 7.96 -12.89
CA ASP A 42 7.11 7.78 -12.70
C ASP A 42 7.52 8.52 -11.42
N MET A 43 8.00 7.76 -10.42
CA MET A 43 8.43 8.34 -9.14
C MET A 43 9.91 8.69 -9.17
N ASN A 44 10.70 7.86 -9.83
CA ASN A 44 12.11 8.08 -10.12
C ASN A 44 12.52 7.20 -11.34
N GLU A 45 13.81 7.18 -11.65
CA GLU A 45 14.34 6.40 -12.79
C GLU A 45 14.12 4.88 -12.66
N VAL A 46 13.96 4.38 -11.44
CA VAL A 46 13.88 2.94 -11.15
C VAL A 46 12.48 2.46 -10.76
N LEU A 47 11.56 3.35 -10.40
CA LEU A 47 10.26 3.01 -9.81
C LEU A 47 9.10 3.72 -10.51
N ARG A 48 8.07 2.94 -10.81
CA ARG A 48 6.79 3.42 -11.33
C ARG A 48 5.66 2.91 -10.46
N VAL A 49 4.74 3.81 -10.10
CA VAL A 49 3.53 3.46 -9.34
C VAL A 49 2.34 3.44 -10.29
N TYR A 50 1.56 2.36 -10.23
CA TYR A 50 0.35 2.15 -11.03
C TYR A 50 -0.88 2.19 -10.13
N TYR A 51 -1.94 2.83 -10.60
CA TYR A 51 -3.28 2.76 -10.00
C TYR A 51 -4.11 1.71 -10.75
N LEU A 52 -4.49 0.64 -10.06
CA LEU A 52 -5.22 -0.48 -10.65
C LEU A 52 -6.72 -0.18 -10.69
N GLU A 53 -7.16 0.51 -11.74
CA GLU A 53 -8.58 0.80 -11.96
C GLU A 53 -9.40 -0.49 -12.14
N ARG A 54 -10.38 -0.72 -11.26
CA ARG A 54 -11.23 -1.92 -11.26
C ARG A 54 -11.88 -2.21 -12.62
N GLU A 55 -12.32 -1.16 -13.32
CA GLU A 55 -13.01 -1.27 -14.62
C GLU A 55 -12.09 -1.71 -15.75
N LYS A 56 -10.78 -1.44 -15.65
CA LYS A 56 -9.77 -1.87 -16.62
C LYS A 56 -9.14 -3.22 -16.25
N ALA A 57 -9.42 -3.73 -15.05
CA ALA A 57 -8.88 -4.99 -14.60
C ALA A 57 -9.72 -6.17 -15.14
N GLU A 58 -9.12 -6.97 -16.02
CA GLU A 58 -9.68 -8.27 -16.42
C GLU A 58 -9.69 -9.27 -15.26
N GLU A 59 -10.66 -10.19 -15.26
CA GLU A 59 -10.86 -11.18 -14.20
C GLU A 59 -9.62 -12.05 -13.88
N PRO A 60 -8.83 -12.53 -14.86
CA PRO A 60 -7.62 -13.28 -14.55
C PRO A 60 -6.58 -12.45 -13.76
N PHE A 61 -6.46 -11.15 -14.07
CA PHE A 61 -5.59 -10.24 -13.35
C PHE A 61 -6.12 -9.90 -11.96
N LYS A 62 -7.44 -9.73 -11.81
CA LYS A 62 -8.05 -9.54 -10.48
C LYS A 62 -7.74 -10.70 -9.55
N LYS A 63 -7.88 -11.94 -10.05
CA LYS A 63 -7.53 -13.17 -9.32
C LYS A 63 -6.04 -13.22 -8.96
N LEU A 64 -5.15 -12.82 -9.87
CA LEU A 64 -3.72 -12.72 -9.58
C LEU A 64 -3.44 -11.73 -8.44
N MET A 65 -4.04 -10.54 -8.49
CA MET A 65 -3.85 -9.52 -7.45
C MET A 65 -4.43 -9.95 -6.11
N ASN A 66 -5.61 -10.59 -6.08
CA ASN A 66 -6.17 -11.19 -4.86
C ASN A 66 -5.24 -12.24 -4.27
N LYS A 67 -4.61 -13.08 -5.11
CA LYS A 67 -3.59 -14.03 -4.65
C LYS A 67 -2.39 -13.31 -4.03
N HIS A 68 -1.89 -12.24 -4.63
CA HIS A 68 -0.79 -11.46 -4.06
C HIS A 68 -1.18 -10.83 -2.72
N ILE A 69 -2.37 -10.25 -2.61
CA ILE A 69 -2.84 -9.68 -1.35
C ILE A 69 -3.03 -10.74 -0.28
N LYS A 70 -3.58 -11.91 -0.62
CA LYS A 70 -3.65 -13.03 0.32
C LYS A 70 -2.27 -13.39 0.87
N ASN A 71 -1.24 -13.37 0.04
CA ASN A 71 0.14 -13.58 0.49
C ASN A 71 0.61 -12.46 1.43
N VAL A 72 0.31 -11.19 1.13
CA VAL A 72 0.59 -10.06 2.05
C VAL A 72 -0.14 -10.23 3.37
N ASN A 73 -1.43 -10.55 3.35
CA ASN A 73 -2.26 -10.75 4.52
C ASN A 73 -1.69 -11.85 5.43
N ASN A 74 -1.28 -12.98 4.83
CA ASN A 74 -0.60 -14.05 5.56
C ASN A 74 0.72 -13.59 6.19
N LEU A 75 1.50 -12.75 5.49
CA LEU A 75 2.75 -12.18 6.03
C LEU A 75 2.51 -11.18 7.16
N LEU A 76 1.39 -10.46 7.13
CA LEU A 76 0.98 -9.51 8.16
C LEU A 76 0.23 -10.20 9.33
N GLY A 77 -0.08 -11.49 9.22
CA GLY A 77 -0.70 -12.28 10.28
C GLY A 77 -2.23 -12.26 10.30
N TYR A 78 -2.89 -11.79 9.23
CA TYR A 78 -4.35 -11.90 9.10
C TYR A 78 -4.76 -13.39 8.99
N VAL A 79 -5.90 -13.74 9.61
CA VAL A 79 -6.40 -15.12 9.66
C VAL A 79 -7.88 -15.19 9.26
N GLY A 80 -8.30 -16.32 8.71
CA GLY A 80 -9.70 -16.56 8.36
C GLY A 80 -10.18 -15.65 7.22
N LYS A 81 -11.38 -15.06 7.40
CA LYS A 81 -12.03 -14.26 6.34
C LYS A 81 -11.24 -13.02 5.94
N ASP A 82 -10.51 -12.41 6.85
CA ASP A 82 -9.73 -11.20 6.59
C ASP A 82 -8.51 -11.48 5.69
N ALA A 83 -8.05 -12.74 5.64
CA ALA A 83 -6.98 -13.16 4.74
C ALA A 83 -7.47 -13.37 3.30
N ASP A 84 -8.76 -13.67 3.13
CA ASP A 84 -9.43 -13.97 1.86
C ASP A 84 -10.26 -12.78 1.32
N ASP A 85 -10.07 -11.59 1.89
CA ASP A 85 -10.79 -10.38 1.53
C ASP A 85 -10.59 -10.00 0.05
N ASP A 86 -11.69 -9.71 -0.66
CA ASP A 86 -11.65 -9.30 -2.06
C ASP A 86 -11.38 -7.80 -2.15
N ILE A 87 -10.17 -7.46 -2.57
CA ILE A 87 -9.72 -6.06 -2.65
C ILE A 87 -10.41 -5.26 -3.74
N TRP A 88 -11.10 -5.94 -4.66
CA TRP A 88 -11.80 -5.30 -5.77
C TRP A 88 -13.23 -4.88 -5.40
N GLU A 89 -13.74 -5.28 -4.23
CA GLU A 89 -15.06 -4.86 -3.75
C GLU A 89 -15.03 -3.48 -3.08
N GLY A 90 -16.20 -2.82 -3.08
CA GLY A 90 -16.37 -1.49 -2.46
C GLY A 90 -15.65 -0.35 -3.18
N ASP A 91 -15.30 0.67 -2.40
CA ASP A 91 -14.66 1.91 -2.84
C ASP A 91 -13.12 1.86 -2.69
N LYS A 92 -12.56 0.65 -2.53
CA LYS A 92 -11.11 0.42 -2.40
C LYS A 92 -10.39 0.81 -3.69
N ARG A 93 -9.20 1.39 -3.51
CA ARG A 93 -8.29 1.81 -4.57
C ARG A 93 -6.93 1.18 -4.33
N ILE A 94 -6.39 0.54 -5.36
CA ILE A 94 -5.20 -0.28 -5.23
C ILE A 94 -4.07 0.35 -6.04
N PHE A 95 -2.93 0.53 -5.38
CA PHE A 95 -1.71 1.05 -5.97
C PHE A 95 -0.61 0.00 -5.84
N ILE A 96 0.15 -0.20 -6.92
CA ILE A 96 1.31 -1.08 -6.91
C ILE A 96 2.54 -0.33 -7.39
N ALA A 97 3.69 -0.62 -6.79
CA ALA A 97 4.97 -0.09 -7.22
C ALA A 97 5.77 -1.17 -7.95
N LEU A 98 6.11 -0.91 -9.22
CA LEU A 98 6.92 -1.80 -10.05
C LEU A 98 8.30 -1.19 -10.30
N ALA A 99 9.34 -2.02 -10.25
CA ALA A 99 10.69 -1.62 -10.65
C ALA A 99 10.80 -1.60 -12.19
N ARG A 100 11.20 -0.46 -12.78
CA ARG A 100 11.26 -0.27 -14.24
C ARG A 100 12.30 -1.15 -14.94
N ASN A 101 13.38 -1.47 -14.23
CA ASN A 101 14.52 -2.21 -14.80
C ASN A 101 14.50 -3.70 -14.48
N ASP A 102 13.46 -4.19 -13.79
CA ASP A 102 13.33 -5.61 -13.52
C ASP A 102 12.77 -6.33 -14.75
N ARG A 103 13.52 -7.29 -15.29
CA ARG A 103 13.09 -8.15 -16.40
C ARG A 103 11.90 -9.03 -16.03
N ARG A 104 11.64 -9.16 -14.73
CA ARG A 104 10.51 -9.83 -14.12
C ARG A 104 9.67 -8.73 -13.45
N MET A 105 8.42 -8.56 -13.84
CA MET A 105 7.59 -7.45 -13.35
C MET A 105 7.20 -7.68 -11.89
N ARG A 106 8.14 -7.42 -10.96
CA ARG A 106 7.95 -7.66 -9.55
C ARG A 106 7.33 -6.46 -8.85
N ILE A 107 6.36 -6.73 -8.00
CA ILE A 107 5.73 -5.73 -7.14
C ILE A 107 6.64 -5.49 -5.94
N GLY A 108 7.24 -4.29 -5.89
CA GLY A 108 8.06 -3.84 -4.78
C GLY A 108 7.25 -3.29 -3.61
N GLY A 109 5.99 -2.91 -3.84
CA GLY A 109 5.07 -2.51 -2.79
C GLY A 109 3.63 -2.41 -3.27
N ILE A 110 2.71 -2.53 -2.32
CA ILE A 110 1.26 -2.48 -2.52
C ILE A 110 0.67 -1.53 -1.48
N LEU A 111 -0.27 -0.70 -1.92
CA LEU A 111 -1.07 0.18 -1.08
C LEU A 111 -2.54 0.02 -1.47
N ILE A 112 -3.39 -0.20 -0.47
CA ILE A 112 -4.84 -0.20 -0.61
C ILE A 112 -5.37 0.96 0.23
N VAL A 113 -6.15 1.83 -0.39
CA VAL A 113 -6.80 2.95 0.29
C VAL A 113 -8.29 2.94 0.02
N GLU A 114 -9.04 3.52 0.94
CA GLU A 114 -10.48 3.70 0.85
C GLU A 114 -10.89 5.09 1.35
N LYS A 115 -12.17 5.42 1.17
CA LYS A 115 -12.75 6.65 1.71
C LYS A 115 -13.38 6.35 3.06
N ILE A 116 -12.97 7.08 4.09
CA ILE A 116 -13.58 6.96 5.42
C ILE A 116 -14.19 8.30 5.85
N ALA A 117 -15.23 8.21 6.66
CA ALA A 117 -15.93 9.38 7.19
C ALA A 117 -15.26 9.92 8.45
N ASN A 118 -14.81 9.04 9.35
CA ASN A 118 -14.26 9.41 10.65
C ASN A 118 -12.95 8.65 10.90
N ALA A 119 -12.08 9.27 11.69
CA ALA A 119 -10.87 8.68 12.23
C ALA A 119 -10.63 9.20 13.65
N TRP A 120 -9.68 8.61 14.37
CA TRP A 120 -9.32 8.99 15.73
C TRP A 120 -7.83 9.23 15.82
N THR A 121 -7.42 10.19 16.64
CA THR A 121 -6.00 10.33 16.98
C THR A 121 -5.53 9.13 17.80
N ASN A 122 -4.35 8.62 17.50
CA ASN A 122 -3.91 7.33 18.04
C ASN A 122 -3.63 7.33 19.56
N GLN A 123 -3.34 8.48 20.18
CA GLN A 123 -3.04 8.58 21.61
C GLN A 123 -4.19 9.21 22.39
N SER A 124 -4.66 10.40 21.96
CA SER A 124 -5.72 11.14 22.65
C SER A 124 -7.12 10.64 22.32
N GLN A 125 -7.28 9.75 21.32
CA GLN A 125 -8.57 9.20 20.89
C GLN A 125 -9.59 10.29 20.53
N ARG A 126 -9.10 11.46 20.09
CA ARG A 126 -9.92 12.56 19.62
C ARG A 126 -10.47 12.21 18.25
N GLU A 127 -11.78 12.23 18.12
CA GLU A 127 -12.45 12.03 16.85
C GLU A 127 -12.13 13.18 15.87
N VAL A 128 -11.76 12.80 14.65
CA VAL A 128 -11.52 13.66 13.51
C VAL A 128 -12.44 13.17 12.40
N GLY A 129 -13.57 13.85 12.23
CA GLY A 129 -14.53 13.55 11.18
C GLY A 129 -14.29 14.37 9.91
N ALA A 130 -14.84 13.87 8.82
CA ALA A 130 -15.35 14.68 7.73
C ALA A 130 -16.23 15.78 8.34
N GLY A 131 -15.91 17.06 8.12
CA GLY A 131 -16.83 18.12 8.52
C GLY A 131 -18.22 17.95 7.86
N TYR A 132 -19.18 18.82 8.17
CA TYR A 132 -20.50 18.85 7.48
C TYR A 132 -20.41 19.04 5.95
N ASP A 133 -19.21 19.29 5.40
CA ASP A 133 -18.97 19.33 3.97
C ASP A 133 -18.89 17.90 3.42
N ARG A 134 -19.90 17.51 2.63
CA ARG A 134 -20.00 16.20 1.94
C ARG A 134 -18.78 15.85 1.06
N THR A 135 -17.86 16.79 0.86
CA THR A 135 -16.66 16.63 0.05
C THR A 135 -15.35 16.49 0.85
N ASP A 136 -15.40 16.56 2.18
CA ASP A 136 -14.24 16.45 3.07
C ASP A 136 -14.10 15.01 3.60
N TRP A 137 -13.54 14.09 2.82
CA TRP A 137 -13.34 12.70 3.22
C TRP A 137 -11.88 12.41 3.57
N ILE A 138 -11.65 11.43 4.44
CA ILE A 138 -10.32 11.03 4.91
C ILE A 138 -9.84 9.84 4.08
N VAL A 139 -8.55 9.81 3.74
CA VAL A 139 -7.91 8.66 3.09
C VAL A 139 -7.64 7.59 4.15
N GLY A 140 -8.45 6.54 4.16
CA GLY A 140 -8.17 5.36 4.97
C GLY A 140 -7.14 4.49 4.27
N VAL A 141 -5.98 4.25 4.91
CA VAL A 141 -4.99 3.27 4.47
C VAL A 141 -5.34 1.93 5.11
N ASP A 142 -6.01 1.08 4.34
CA ASP A 142 -6.42 -0.27 4.75
C ASP A 142 -5.21 -1.22 4.81
N ARG A 143 -4.36 -1.18 3.78
CA ARG A 143 -3.15 -2.01 3.71
C ARG A 143 -2.00 -1.24 3.09
N ILE A 144 -0.83 -1.32 3.72
CA ILE A 144 0.43 -0.92 3.09
C ILE A 144 1.49 -1.99 3.32
N TYR A 145 2.09 -2.46 2.22
CA TYR A 145 3.14 -3.45 2.25
C TYR A 145 4.26 -3.04 1.29
N VAL A 146 5.50 -3.17 1.75
CA VAL A 146 6.68 -3.02 0.91
C VAL A 146 7.53 -4.26 1.07
N ASP A 147 7.90 -4.83 -0.08
CA ASP A 147 8.78 -5.99 -0.12
C ASP A 147 10.07 -5.68 0.63
N PRO A 148 10.49 -6.52 1.60
CA PRO A 148 11.67 -6.27 2.41
C PRO A 148 12.95 -5.97 1.61
N PHE A 149 13.12 -6.58 0.43
CA PHE A 149 14.27 -6.36 -0.44
C PHE A 149 14.21 -5.00 -1.16
N CYS A 150 13.04 -4.36 -1.19
CA CYS A 150 12.80 -3.08 -1.84
C CYS A 150 12.58 -1.90 -0.86
N ARG A 151 12.52 -2.14 0.46
CA ARG A 151 12.19 -1.12 1.50
C ARG A 151 13.11 0.11 1.53
N ARG A 152 14.36 0.02 1.07
CA ARG A 152 15.33 1.13 1.10
C ARG A 152 15.08 2.24 0.06
N ASN A 153 14.10 2.06 -0.83
CA ASN A 153 13.85 2.98 -1.96
C ASN A 153 12.66 3.93 -1.75
N LYS A 154 12.28 4.22 -0.49
CA LYS A 154 11.15 5.10 -0.14
C LYS A 154 9.82 4.71 -0.83
N ILE A 155 9.65 3.43 -1.17
CA ILE A 155 8.49 2.94 -1.93
C ILE A 155 7.17 3.23 -1.21
N ALA A 156 7.14 3.04 0.11
CA ALA A 156 5.97 3.34 0.92
C ALA A 156 5.54 4.81 0.79
N SER A 157 6.49 5.75 0.94
CA SER A 157 6.22 7.17 0.77
C SER A 157 5.78 7.51 -0.65
N HIS A 158 6.37 6.86 -1.66
CA HIS A 158 5.97 7.04 -3.05
C HIS A 158 4.56 6.52 -3.36
N LEU A 159 4.15 5.41 -2.75
CA LEU A 159 2.79 4.89 -2.85
C LEU A 159 1.80 5.87 -2.22
N LEU A 160 2.10 6.37 -1.01
CA LEU A 160 1.27 7.37 -0.32
C LEU A 160 1.19 8.66 -1.15
N ASP A 161 2.32 9.18 -1.62
CA ASP A 161 2.35 10.36 -2.49
C ASP A 161 1.46 10.14 -3.73
N ALA A 162 1.59 9.01 -4.42
CA ALA A 162 0.79 8.73 -5.61
C ALA A 162 -0.71 8.67 -5.29
N ALA A 163 -1.07 8.04 -4.17
CA ALA A 163 -2.46 7.95 -3.72
C ALA A 163 -3.05 9.31 -3.35
N THR A 164 -2.24 10.30 -2.96
CA THR A 164 -2.71 11.60 -2.48
C THR A 164 -2.54 12.75 -3.48
N THR A 165 -1.89 12.53 -4.65
CA THR A 165 -1.50 13.64 -5.54
C THR A 165 -2.08 13.66 -6.96
N GLN A 166 -2.62 12.59 -7.56
CA GLN A 166 -3.09 12.70 -8.97
C GLN A 166 -4.22 11.76 -9.40
N THR A 167 -5.32 12.34 -9.91
CA THR A 167 -5.72 12.42 -11.34
C THR A 167 -7.05 13.19 -11.45
N GLN A 168 -7.51 13.66 -12.62
CA GLN A 168 -8.78 14.42 -12.73
C GLN A 168 -10.03 13.66 -12.22
N GLY A 169 -10.01 12.31 -12.16
CA GLY A 169 -11.03 11.49 -11.47
C GLY A 169 -10.80 11.32 -9.95
N MET A 170 -9.65 11.79 -9.46
CA MET A 170 -9.15 11.78 -8.10
C MET A 170 -8.66 13.19 -7.70
N GLN A 171 -9.42 14.24 -8.00
CA GLN A 171 -9.12 15.55 -7.43
C GLN A 171 -9.31 15.45 -5.90
N PHE A 172 -8.25 15.13 -5.20
CA PHE A 172 -8.04 15.58 -3.84
C PHE A 172 -8.11 17.10 -3.91
N ARG A 173 -9.04 17.70 -3.17
CA ARG A 173 -9.02 19.16 -3.06
C ARG A 173 -7.71 19.54 -2.40
N ASP A 174 -7.06 20.55 -2.94
CA ASP A 174 -5.83 21.17 -2.40
C ASP A 174 -5.96 21.66 -0.94
N ARG A 175 -7.13 21.54 -0.31
CA ARG A 175 -7.43 22.23 0.94
C ARG A 175 -6.94 21.51 2.19
N ARG A 176 -7.14 20.19 2.34
CA ARG A 176 -6.69 19.43 3.53
C ARG A 176 -6.55 17.95 3.21
N LEU A 177 -5.33 17.49 2.97
CA LEU A 177 -5.05 16.06 2.91
C LEU A 177 -5.16 15.51 4.34
N ARG A 178 -6.01 14.49 4.55
CA ARG A 178 -6.10 13.75 5.82
C ARG A 178 -6.01 12.27 5.54
N MET A 179 -5.18 11.57 6.30
CA MET A 179 -4.89 10.15 6.13
C MET A 179 -4.96 9.48 7.48
N ALA A 180 -5.68 8.37 7.53
CA ALA A 180 -5.77 7.51 8.70
C ALA A 180 -5.29 6.10 8.35
N MET A 181 -4.69 5.42 9.32
CA MET A 181 -4.18 4.07 9.15
C MET A 181 -5.11 3.06 9.82
N SER A 182 -5.50 2.00 9.12
CA SER A 182 -6.21 0.90 9.77
C SER A 182 -5.23 0.06 10.58
N ASP A 183 -5.50 -0.07 11.88
CA ASP A 183 -4.72 -0.87 12.85
C ASP A 183 -3.19 -0.92 12.57
N PRO A 184 -2.49 0.23 12.67
CA PRO A 184 -1.12 0.34 12.16
C PRO A 184 -0.10 -0.43 13.01
N SER A 185 0.78 -1.16 12.35
CA SER A 185 2.03 -1.65 12.97
C SER A 185 2.98 -0.51 13.34
N ASP A 186 3.96 -0.77 14.20
CA ASP A 186 4.99 0.22 14.58
C ASP A 186 5.72 0.86 13.39
N ASP A 187 5.98 0.07 12.34
CA ASP A 187 6.60 0.56 11.09
C ASP A 187 5.66 1.51 10.34
N ALA A 188 4.36 1.18 10.31
CA ALA A 188 3.32 2.02 9.71
C ALA A 188 3.14 3.33 10.48
N ILE A 189 3.22 3.32 11.81
CA ILE A 189 3.18 4.53 12.64
C ILE A 189 4.34 5.45 12.31
N LYS A 190 5.57 4.92 12.22
CA LYS A 190 6.76 5.71 11.86
C LYS A 190 6.63 6.32 10.47
N LEU A 191 6.15 5.53 9.51
CA LEU A 191 5.89 6.01 8.16
C LEU A 191 4.86 7.14 8.14
N ALA A 192 3.73 6.96 8.83
CA ALA A 192 2.65 7.94 8.88
C ALA A 192 3.12 9.26 9.51
N LYS A 193 3.86 9.21 10.63
CA LYS A 193 4.46 10.41 11.25
C LYS A 193 5.37 11.17 10.29
N ALA A 194 6.30 10.47 9.64
CA ALA A 194 7.20 11.09 8.66
C ALA A 194 6.42 11.68 7.46
N PHE A 195 5.31 11.06 7.06
CA PHE A 195 4.45 11.58 6.00
C PHE A 195 3.70 12.85 6.44
N LEU A 196 3.16 12.89 7.66
CA LEU A 196 2.51 14.08 8.22
C LEU A 196 3.49 15.25 8.29
N GLU A 197 4.66 15.06 8.89
CA GLU A 197 5.69 16.10 9.06
C GLU A 197 6.14 16.71 7.73
N THR A 198 6.11 15.95 6.63
CA THR A 198 6.62 16.39 5.32
C THR A 198 5.55 16.87 4.35
N ARG A 199 4.28 16.48 4.54
CA ARG A 199 3.17 16.75 3.59
C ARG A 199 2.06 17.61 4.17
N TYR A 200 1.94 17.71 5.49
CA TYR A 200 0.83 18.39 6.15
C TYR A 200 1.26 19.78 6.62
N MET A 201 0.34 20.72 6.59
CA MET A 201 0.51 22.00 7.29
C MET A 201 0.46 21.76 8.80
N GLU A 202 1.15 22.60 9.58
CA GLU A 202 1.26 22.45 11.05
C GLU A 202 -0.12 22.29 11.75
N GLU A 203 -1.14 23.01 11.28
CA GLU A 203 -2.50 22.94 11.82
C GLU A 203 -3.17 21.57 11.65
N ASP A 204 -2.76 20.78 10.66
CA ASP A 204 -3.28 19.46 10.33
C ASP A 204 -2.36 18.33 10.84
N GLN A 205 -1.33 18.64 11.64
CA GLN A 205 -0.40 17.63 12.19
C GLN A 205 -0.85 17.02 13.54
N PHE A 206 -2.03 17.40 14.05
CA PHE A 206 -2.67 16.81 15.24
C PHE A 206 -1.73 16.63 16.44
N ASP A 207 -0.93 17.65 16.77
CA ASP A 207 0.04 17.62 17.88
C ASP A 207 1.10 16.49 17.75
N GLY A 208 1.37 16.04 16.52
CA GLY A 208 2.30 14.93 16.21
C GLY A 208 1.68 13.54 16.32
N GLU A 209 0.36 13.45 16.59
CA GLU A 209 -0.40 12.21 16.53
C GLU A 209 -0.75 11.81 15.09
N ILE A 210 -0.93 10.51 14.87
CA ILE A 210 -1.45 10.00 13.60
C ILE A 210 -2.96 9.73 13.74
N LEU A 211 -3.67 9.70 12.62
CA LEU A 211 -5.05 9.23 12.60
C LEU A 211 -5.10 7.71 12.39
N ILE A 212 -6.04 7.05 13.06
CA ILE A 212 -6.36 5.62 12.95
C ILE A 212 -7.86 5.42 12.77
N TYR A 213 -8.27 4.28 12.20
CA TYR A 213 -9.68 3.90 12.04
C TYR A 213 -9.89 2.38 12.02
#